data_AF-A0A099JHM9-F1
#
_entry.id   AF-A0A099JHM9-F1
#
_cell.length_a   1.000
_cell.length_b   1.000
_cell.length_c   1.000
_cell.angle_alpha   90.00
_cell.angle_beta   90.00
_cell.angle_gamma   90.00
#
_symmetry.space_group_name_H-M   'P 1'
#
loop_
_entity.id
_entity.type
_entity.pdbx_description
1 polymer ?
#
loop_
_entity_poly.entity_id
_entity_poly.type
_entity_poly.pdbx_seq_one_letter_code
_entity_poly.pdbx_strand_id
1 'polypeptide(L)'
;MPRRRTRASEIGIIRIVVLANGRVEANARMRDEVGALHRLKAARGTEVEARRALQEQADLIRNGSTGVSLDAYSTIADAAAVFLDDKRRSGTVEISTIETYEFSVNDVLVPECGDLLLTD
;
A
#
# COMPACT_ATOMS: atom_id res chain seq x y z
N MET A 1 22.40 -22.06 6.01
CA MET A 1 21.38 -22.16 4.94
C MET A 1 20.91 -20.76 4.56
N PRO A 2 21.03 -20.34 3.27
CA PRO A 2 20.52 -19.04 2.83
C PRO A 2 18.99 -19.04 2.89
N ARG A 3 18.40 -18.11 3.65
CA ARG A 3 16.94 -17.96 3.74
C ARG A 3 16.41 -17.39 2.41
N ARG A 4 15.44 -18.10 1.81
CA ARG A 4 14.75 -17.66 0.59
C ARG A 4 14.19 -16.25 0.82
N ARG A 5 14.61 -15.28 0.00
CA ARG A 5 14.08 -13.91 0.06
C ARG A 5 12.61 -13.94 -0.36
N THR A 6 11.73 -13.47 0.52
CA THR A 6 10.30 -13.28 0.25
C THR A 6 10.15 -12.36 -0.96
N ARG A 7 9.33 -12.75 -1.95
CA ARG A 7 9.06 -11.91 -3.13
C ARG A 7 8.19 -10.72 -2.75
N ALA A 8 8.17 -9.69 -3.61
CA ALA A 8 7.21 -8.59 -3.46
C ALA A 8 5.79 -9.16 -3.42
N SER A 9 4.95 -8.61 -2.54
CA SER A 9 3.56 -9.02 -2.29
C SER A 9 3.35 -10.44 -1.73
N GLU A 10 4.41 -11.16 -1.37
CA GLU A 10 4.34 -12.49 -0.76
C GLU A 10 4.31 -12.35 0.78
N ILE A 11 3.26 -12.93 1.39
CA ILE A 11 3.17 -13.04 2.85
C ILE A 11 4.14 -14.14 3.27
N GLY A 12 5.14 -13.79 4.07
CA GLY A 12 6.07 -14.74 4.66
C GLY A 12 5.37 -15.70 5.62
N ILE A 13 6.12 -16.63 6.19
CA ILE A 13 5.58 -17.67 7.09
C ILE A 13 4.74 -17.04 8.21
N ILE A 14 3.44 -17.36 8.24
CA ILE A 14 2.52 -16.98 9.31
C ILE A 14 2.85 -17.83 10.53
N ARG A 15 3.24 -17.17 11.62
CA ARG A 15 3.47 -17.79 12.93
C ARG A 15 2.27 -17.52 13.82
N ILE A 16 1.80 -18.55 14.49
CA ILE A 16 0.66 -18.47 15.39
C ILE A 16 1.18 -18.70 16.81
N VAL A 17 0.83 -17.81 17.72
CA VAL A 17 1.25 -17.83 19.12
C VAL A 17 0.02 -17.73 20.00
N VAL A 18 -0.13 -18.64 20.95
CA VAL A 18 -1.20 -18.56 21.96
C VAL A 18 -0.72 -17.66 23.09
N LEU A 19 -1.49 -16.63 23.39
CA LEU A 19 -1.22 -15.65 24.45
C LEU A 19 -1.72 -16.18 25.80
N ALA A 20 -1.09 -15.71 26.89
CA ALA A 20 -1.40 -16.11 28.26
C ALA A 20 -2.86 -15.83 28.70
N ASN A 21 -3.57 -14.97 27.97
CA ASN A 21 -4.98 -14.64 28.18
C ASN A 21 -5.95 -15.52 27.39
N GLY A 22 -5.47 -16.62 26.78
CA GLY A 22 -6.28 -17.53 25.96
C GLY A 22 -6.57 -17.02 24.55
N ARG A 23 -6.06 -15.86 24.13
CA ARG A 23 -6.19 -15.34 22.77
C ARG A 23 -5.11 -15.93 21.85
N VAL A 24 -5.39 -15.96 20.55
CA VAL A 24 -4.46 -16.43 19.52
C VAL A 24 -3.93 -15.23 18.74
N GLU A 25 -2.61 -15.09 18.66
CA GLU A 25 -1.91 -14.07 17.90
C GLU A 25 -1.28 -14.66 16.64
N ALA A 26 -1.70 -14.19 15.48
CA ALA A 26 -1.05 -14.45 14.21
C ALA A 26 -0.03 -13.34 13.91
N ASN A 27 1.17 -13.74 13.52
CA ASN A 27 2.30 -12.87 13.21
C ASN A 27 2.87 -13.24 11.84
N ALA A 28 3.02 -12.28 10.94
CA ALA A 28 3.66 -12.50 9.65
C ALA A 28 4.53 -11.31 9.24
N ARG A 29 5.39 -11.53 8.25
CA ARG A 29 6.13 -10.45 7.59
C ARG A 29 5.72 -10.44 6.14
N MET A 30 5.34 -9.29 5.64
CA MET A 30 4.98 -9.08 4.24
C MET A 30 5.92 -8.06 3.65
N ARG A 31 6.21 -8.18 2.36
CA ARG A 31 6.87 -7.14 1.60
C ARG A 31 5.82 -6.53 0.68
N ASP A 32 5.67 -5.21 0.69
CA ASP A 32 4.78 -4.54 -0.25
C ASP A 32 5.39 -4.52 -1.66
N GLU A 33 4.64 -3.95 -2.61
CA GLU A 33 5.03 -3.85 -4.03
C GLU A 33 6.25 -2.94 -4.23
N VAL A 34 6.48 -2.01 -3.31
CA VAL A 34 7.62 -1.08 -3.31
C VAL A 34 8.85 -1.70 -2.59
N GLY A 35 8.71 -2.93 -2.07
CA GLY A 35 9.79 -3.65 -1.41
C GLY A 35 10.02 -3.28 0.07
N ALA A 36 9.15 -2.46 0.68
CA ALA A 36 9.17 -2.17 2.10
C ALA A 36 8.60 -3.35 2.92
N LEU A 37 9.19 -3.58 4.10
CA LEU A 37 8.88 -4.74 4.92
C LEU A 37 7.91 -4.38 6.03
N HIS A 38 6.70 -4.94 5.95
CA HIS A 38 5.62 -4.76 6.91
C HIS A 38 5.57 -5.94 7.89
N ARG A 39 5.40 -5.65 9.18
CA ARG A 39 5.15 -6.66 10.21
C ARG A 39 3.66 -6.68 10.51
N LEU A 40 3.01 -7.78 10.14
CA LEU A 40 1.58 -8.02 10.37
C LEU A 40 1.39 -8.72 11.70
N LYS A 41 0.42 -8.24 12.49
CA LYS A 41 0.08 -8.78 13.80
C LYS A 41 -1.42 -8.69 14.03
N ALA A 42 -2.07 -9.82 14.31
CA ALA A 42 -3.48 -9.85 14.63
C ALA A 42 -3.75 -10.82 15.79
N ALA A 43 -4.40 -10.33 16.85
CA ALA A 43 -4.81 -11.14 18.00
C ALA A 43 -6.34 -11.28 18.04
N ARG A 44 -6.85 -12.51 18.10
CA ARG A 44 -8.29 -12.85 18.14
C ARG A 44 -8.57 -14.04 19.08
N GLY A 45 -9.84 -14.40 19.24
CA GLY A 45 -10.26 -15.45 20.16
C GLY A 45 -9.93 -16.85 19.65
N THR A 46 -9.84 -17.01 18.33
CA THR A 46 -9.56 -18.31 17.69
C THR A 46 -8.44 -18.19 16.65
N GLU A 47 -7.82 -19.33 16.32
CA GLU A 47 -6.79 -19.41 15.28
C GLU A 47 -7.31 -18.97 13.91
N VAL A 48 -8.53 -19.39 13.56
CA VAL A 48 -9.17 -19.07 12.29
C VAL A 48 -9.42 -17.57 12.17
N GLU A 49 -9.91 -16.93 13.24
CA GLU A 49 -10.12 -15.47 13.26
C GLU A 49 -8.81 -14.69 13.22
N ALA A 50 -7.77 -15.16 13.93
CA ALA A 50 -6.47 -14.50 13.94
C ALA A 50 -5.82 -14.55 12.56
N ARG A 51 -5.92 -15.70 11.88
CA ARG A 51 -5.45 -15.87 10.51
C ARG A 51 -6.25 -15.02 9.52
N ARG A 52 -7.57 -14.99 9.62
CA ARG A 52 -8.43 -14.16 8.77
C ARG A 52 -8.15 -12.67 8.95
N ALA A 53 -8.02 -12.19 10.19
CA ALA A 53 -7.68 -10.80 10.47
C ALA A 53 -6.27 -10.43 9.95
N LEU A 54 -5.33 -11.37 9.98
CA LEU A 54 -4.00 -11.17 9.38
C LEU A 54 -4.08 -11.14 7.84
N GLN A 55 -4.91 -11.98 7.25
CA GLN A 55 -5.18 -11.99 5.80
C GLN A 55 -5.82 -10.67 5.36
N GLU A 56 -6.83 -10.19 6.09
CA GLU A 56 -7.46 -8.88 5.86
C GLU A 56 -6.45 -7.74 6.00
N GLN A 57 -5.54 -7.81 6.97
CA GLN A 57 -4.47 -6.82 7.11
C GLN A 57 -3.46 -6.89 5.94
N ALA A 58 -3.15 -8.09 5.45
CA ALA A 58 -2.30 -8.27 4.28
C ALA A 58 -2.98 -7.78 2.99
N ASP A 59 -4.29 -8.03 2.85
CA ASP A 59 -5.10 -7.56 1.73
C ASP A 59 -5.26 -6.03 1.79
N LEU A 60 -5.34 -5.43 2.98
CA LEU A 60 -5.29 -3.98 3.14
C LEU A 60 -3.92 -3.38 2.81
N ILE A 61 -2.82 -4.12 2.93
CA ILE A 61 -1.51 -3.62 2.48
C ILE A 61 -1.34 -3.86 0.98
N ARG A 62 -1.84 -4.99 0.47
CA ARG A 62 -1.83 -5.34 -0.95
C ARG A 62 -2.75 -4.45 -1.79
N ASN A 63 -3.91 -4.11 -1.25
CA ASN A 63 -4.96 -3.34 -1.91
C ASN A 63 -5.08 -1.93 -1.31
N GLY A 64 -4.36 -1.60 -0.25
CA GLY A 64 -4.27 -0.24 0.30
C GLY A 64 -3.41 0.69 -0.56
N SER A 65 -2.65 0.13 -1.50
CA SER A 65 -2.30 0.74 -2.77
C SER A 65 -3.53 0.88 -3.69
N THR A 66 -4.68 1.31 -3.15
CA THR A 66 -5.88 1.70 -3.90
C THR A 66 -5.70 3.07 -4.57
N GLY A 67 -4.46 3.48 -4.83
CA GLY A 67 -4.15 4.52 -5.80
C GLY A 67 -4.04 3.88 -7.17
N VAL A 68 -4.22 4.66 -8.23
CA VAL A 68 -3.87 4.23 -9.60
C VAL A 68 -2.45 3.64 -9.55
N SER A 69 -2.27 2.42 -10.02
CA SER A 69 -0.93 1.80 -10.05
C SER A 69 -0.29 2.19 -11.37
N LEU A 70 0.90 2.79 -11.30
CA LEU A 70 1.66 3.18 -12.49
C LEU A 70 2.38 1.96 -13.05
N ASP A 71 2.22 1.74 -14.34
CA ASP A 71 2.90 0.74 -15.14
C ASP A 71 3.76 1.39 -16.25
N ALA A 72 4.42 0.56 -17.05
CA ALA A 72 5.32 1.01 -18.12
C ALA A 72 4.62 1.76 -19.28
N TYR A 73 3.29 1.82 -19.28
CA TYR A 73 2.48 2.53 -20.27
C TYR A 73 1.71 3.70 -19.65
N SER A 74 1.95 3.98 -18.37
CA SER A 74 1.27 5.05 -17.66
C SER A 74 1.77 6.40 -18.14
N THR A 75 0.85 7.34 -18.23
CA THR A 75 1.11 8.68 -18.70
C THR A 75 1.43 9.62 -17.53
N ILE A 76 1.95 10.81 -17.84
CA ILE A 76 2.17 11.87 -16.86
C ILE A 76 0.84 12.23 -16.16
N ALA A 77 -0.29 12.20 -16.87
CA ALA A 77 -1.60 12.41 -16.27
C ALA A 77 -1.95 11.33 -15.22
N ASP A 78 -1.63 10.06 -15.51
CA ASP A 78 -1.83 8.96 -14.56
C ASP A 78 -0.97 9.16 -13.30
N ALA A 79 0.31 9.53 -13.46
CA ALA A 79 1.17 9.84 -12.31
C ALA A 79 0.65 11.02 -11.48
N ALA A 80 0.14 12.06 -12.14
CA ALA A 80 -0.39 13.22 -11.44
C ALA A 80 -1.66 12.86 -10.64
N ALA A 81 -2.51 11.98 -11.16
CA ALA A 81 -3.67 11.46 -10.44
C ALA A 81 -3.25 10.65 -9.19
N VAL A 82 -2.22 9.80 -9.31
CA VAL A 82 -1.66 9.05 -8.17
C VAL A 82 -1.11 9.99 -7.11
N PHE A 83 -0.36 11.01 -7.53
CA PHE A 83 0.21 12.00 -6.63
C PHE A 83 -0.88 12.75 -5.84
N LEU A 84 -1.95 13.20 -6.49
CA LEU A 84 -3.05 13.89 -5.82
C LEU A 84 -3.80 12.99 -4.84
N ASP A 85 -4.05 11.73 -5.21
CA ASP A 85 -4.69 10.75 -4.33
C ASP A 85 -3.82 10.43 -3.10
N ASP A 86 -2.50 10.29 -3.26
CA ASP A 86 -1.55 10.17 -2.15
C ASP A 86 -1.61 11.39 -1.22
N LYS A 87 -1.56 12.61 -1.76
CA LYS A 87 -1.61 13.84 -0.95
C LYS A 87 -2.91 13.97 -0.18
N ARG A 88 -4.06 13.69 -0.82
CA ARG A 88 -5.37 13.69 -0.16
C ARG A 88 -5.45 12.67 0.97
N ARG A 89 -4.93 11.46 0.77
CA ARG A 89 -4.96 10.38 1.78
C ARG A 89 -3.97 10.58 2.91
N SER A 90 -2.80 11.15 2.63
CA SER A 90 -1.76 11.34 3.64
C SER A 90 -2.15 12.33 4.73
N GLY A 91 -3.04 13.31 4.42
CA GLY A 91 -3.43 14.38 5.35
C GLY A 91 -2.24 15.24 5.80
N THR A 92 -1.10 15.18 5.11
CA THR A 92 0.14 15.86 5.48
C THR A 92 0.21 17.31 5.03
N VAL A 93 -0.80 17.77 4.30
CA VAL A 93 -0.86 19.10 3.69
C VAL A 93 -2.21 19.74 3.99
N GLU A 94 -2.23 21.06 4.16
CA GLU A 94 -3.49 21.78 4.31
C GLU A 94 -4.34 21.68 3.04
N ILE A 95 -5.67 21.72 3.22
CA ILE A 95 -6.65 21.62 2.14
C ILE A 95 -6.39 22.66 1.04
N SER A 96 -6.05 23.90 1.43
CA SER A 96 -5.68 24.99 0.51
C SER A 96 -4.48 24.67 -0.39
N THR A 97 -3.56 23.84 0.10
CA THR A 97 -2.39 23.41 -0.67
C THR A 97 -2.76 22.31 -1.65
N ILE A 98 -3.70 21.42 -1.28
CA ILE A 98 -4.24 20.40 -2.18
C ILE A 98 -4.96 21.08 -3.36
N GLU A 99 -5.76 22.11 -3.11
CA GLU A 99 -6.44 22.89 -4.17
C GLU A 99 -5.43 23.53 -5.14
N THR A 100 -4.30 24.02 -4.63
CA THR A 100 -3.23 24.59 -5.47
C THR A 100 -2.56 23.52 -6.33
N TYR A 101 -2.37 22.32 -5.80
CA TYR A 101 -1.84 21.18 -6.55
C TYR A 101 -2.83 20.70 -7.61
N GLU A 102 -4.13 20.67 -7.29
CA GLU A 102 -5.18 20.33 -8.25
C GLU A 102 -5.24 21.31 -9.42
N PHE A 103 -5.15 22.63 -9.14
CA PHE A 103 -5.05 23.64 -10.19
C PHE A 103 -3.80 23.42 -11.06
N SER A 104 -2.63 23.25 -10.42
CA SER A 104 -1.38 23.06 -11.16
C SER A 104 -1.39 21.78 -12.02
N VAL A 105 -1.99 20.71 -11.51
CA VAL A 105 -2.11 19.44 -12.24
C VAL A 105 -3.11 19.55 -13.39
N ASN A 106 -4.33 20.01 -13.11
CA ASN A 106 -5.42 19.97 -14.09
C ASN A 106 -5.34 21.08 -15.14
N ASP A 107 -4.87 22.27 -14.76
CA ASP A 107 -4.92 23.46 -15.63
C ASP A 107 -3.58 23.78 -16.30
N VAL A 108 -2.47 23.20 -15.83
CA VAL A 108 -1.13 23.46 -16.39
C VAL A 108 -0.47 22.18 -16.90
N LEU A 109 -0.39 21.15 -16.06
CA LEU A 109 0.42 19.96 -16.35
C LEU A 109 -0.28 18.99 -17.31
N VAL A 110 -1.54 18.63 -17.04
CA VAL A 110 -2.31 17.71 -17.90
C VAL A 110 -2.51 18.25 -19.32
N PRO A 111 -2.86 19.53 -19.54
CA PRO A 111 -3.05 20.06 -20.89
C PRO A 111 -1.76 20.13 -21.73
N GLU A 112 -0.61 20.39 -21.11
CA GLU A 112 0.65 20.58 -21.82
C GLU A 112 1.41 19.27 -22.06
N CYS A 113 1.37 18.33 -21.10
CA CYS A 113 2.18 17.12 -21.17
C CYS A 113 1.50 15.85 -20.62
N GLY A 114 0.20 15.89 -20.33
CA GLY A 114 -0.53 14.78 -19.72
C GLY A 114 -0.44 13.48 -20.50
N ASP A 115 -0.44 13.53 -21.84
CA ASP A 115 -0.42 12.35 -22.71
C ASP A 115 0.99 11.73 -22.90
N LEU A 116 2.04 12.36 -22.35
CA LEU A 116 3.38 11.81 -22.45
C LEU A 116 3.54 10.58 -21.54
N LEU A 117 4.22 9.56 -22.04
CA LEU A 117 4.54 8.37 -21.26
C LEU A 117 5.56 8.69 -20.16
N LEU A 118 5.36 8.12 -18.98
CA LEU A 118 6.38 8.04 -17.94
C LEU A 118 7.50 7.15 -18.46
N THR A 119 8.61 7.78 -18.84
CA THR A 119 9.79 7.06 -19.32
C THR A 119 10.75 6.87 -18.15
N ASP A 120 11.35 5.69 -18.06
CA ASP A 120 12.29 5.25 -17.02
C ASP A 120 13.63 6.01 -17.05
#